data_AF-A0A966TFH8-F1
#
_entry.id   AF-A0A966TFH8-F1
#
_cell.length_a   1.000
_cell.length_b   1.000
_cell.length_c   1.000
_cell.angle_alpha   90.00
_cell.angle_beta   90.00
_cell.angle_gamma   90.00
#
_symmetry.space_group_name_H-M   'P 1'
#
loop_
_entity.id
_entity.type
_entity.pdbx_description
1 polymer ?
#
loop_
_entity_poly.entity_id
_entity_poly.type
_entity_poly.pdbx_seq_one_letter_code
_entity_poly.pdbx_strand_id
1 'polypeptide(L)'
;MKSAWIAPVSFCLLLVLGCQEEKKISLQGEEPVTAADFVRFFEPLSLPYTLSDTSLRTKPADSITISLANIQAMLPDSVLKKIRLKGSGGRFYAIGKVVVPEGETYLLIGQHNRAAALVAVCAFSKENKFMALLEALSLPRKKDISQSLHIDRRFLFSLIRQKKNTDGTLNEGKEVYVFNEAAASYTLIMTEALEEKPTELINPIDTLPITHRNAGDYINGKMNLVSVRDGRKPDRISFFVHFEKKNGSCIGELKGEAFWKSPRLAEYRQDGDPCVLQFQFSAGTVMLREQRCGSRRGPDCLFDGSFVRKKKPRNKKKG
;
A
#
# COMPACT_ATOMS: atom_id res chain seq x y z
N MET A 1 -36.28 -89.55 -5.63
CA MET A 1 -37.66 -89.43 -5.07
C MET A 1 -37.60 -88.50 -3.87
N LYS A 2 -38.65 -87.66 -3.69
CA LYS A 2 -38.88 -86.59 -2.69
C LYS A 2 -38.28 -85.22 -3.11
N SER A 3 -39.00 -84.25 -3.70
CA SER A 3 -40.25 -83.52 -3.40
C SER A 3 -40.12 -82.39 -2.35
N ALA A 4 -40.67 -81.22 -2.71
CA ALA A 4 -41.08 -80.03 -1.92
C ALA A 4 -40.19 -78.78 -2.17
N TRP A 5 -40.68 -77.81 -2.97
CA TRP A 5 -41.57 -76.68 -2.62
C TRP A 5 -40.85 -75.52 -1.92
N ILE A 6 -40.92 -74.33 -2.55
CA ILE A 6 -41.38 -73.04 -2.01
C ILE A 6 -40.86 -71.95 -2.97
N ALA A 7 -41.78 -71.30 -3.68
CA ALA A 7 -41.55 -69.96 -4.21
C ALA A 7 -41.82 -68.96 -3.09
N PRO A 8 -41.10 -67.83 -3.05
CA PRO A 8 -41.86 -66.58 -3.08
C PRO A 8 -41.23 -65.52 -3.99
N VAL A 9 -42.08 -65.00 -4.87
CA VAL A 9 -42.26 -63.58 -5.24
C VAL A 9 -41.12 -62.64 -4.78
N SER A 10 -40.18 -62.39 -5.69
CA SER A 10 -39.21 -61.29 -5.58
C SER A 10 -39.82 -60.04 -6.23
N PHE A 11 -40.48 -59.22 -5.42
CA PHE A 11 -40.90 -57.87 -5.77
C PHE A 11 -39.65 -56.98 -5.86
N CYS A 12 -39.08 -56.87 -7.06
CA CYS A 12 -38.01 -55.90 -7.37
C CYS A 12 -38.61 -54.48 -7.38
N LEU A 13 -38.68 -53.87 -6.20
CA LEU A 13 -38.89 -52.44 -6.03
C LEU A 13 -37.65 -51.70 -6.57
N LEU A 14 -37.75 -51.22 -7.81
CA LEU A 14 -36.80 -50.28 -8.43
C LEU A 14 -36.75 -48.99 -7.60
N LEU A 15 -35.79 -48.90 -6.67
CA LEU A 15 -35.38 -47.66 -6.03
C LEU A 15 -34.68 -46.79 -7.07
N VAL A 16 -35.45 -45.99 -7.80
CA VAL A 16 -34.93 -44.83 -8.54
C VAL A 16 -34.55 -43.78 -7.50
N LEU A 17 -33.37 -43.93 -6.91
CA LEU A 17 -32.67 -42.84 -6.23
C LEU A 17 -32.25 -41.85 -7.33
N GLY A 18 -33.17 -40.96 -7.69
CA GLY A 18 -32.82 -39.77 -8.45
C GLY A 18 -31.92 -38.91 -7.57
N CYS A 19 -30.60 -39.00 -7.77
CA CYS A 19 -29.71 -37.90 -7.46
C CYS A 19 -30.25 -36.69 -8.21
N GLN A 20 -30.84 -35.73 -7.50
CA GLN A 20 -31.04 -34.40 -8.05
C GLN A 20 -29.63 -33.85 -8.32
N GLU A 21 -29.12 -34.02 -9.53
CA GLU A 21 -27.97 -33.27 -9.99
C GLU A 21 -28.34 -31.79 -9.84
N GLU A 22 -27.68 -31.11 -8.90
CA GLU A 22 -27.81 -29.66 -8.78
C GLU A 22 -27.49 -29.07 -10.15
N LYS A 23 -28.47 -28.37 -10.75
CA LYS A 23 -28.29 -27.73 -12.04
C LYS A 23 -27.04 -26.85 -12.00
N LYS A 24 -26.07 -27.17 -12.86
CA LYS A 24 -24.86 -26.38 -13.02
C LYS A 24 -25.24 -24.99 -13.52
N ILE A 25 -25.13 -24.00 -12.64
CA ILE A 25 -25.43 -22.60 -12.98
C ILE A 25 -24.39 -22.12 -14.00
N SER A 26 -24.86 -21.53 -15.09
CA SER A 26 -24.02 -20.85 -16.07
C SER A 26 -24.45 -19.40 -16.16
N LEU A 27 -23.49 -18.49 -16.00
CA LEU A 27 -23.72 -17.05 -16.18
C LEU A 27 -23.21 -16.52 -17.53
N GLN A 28 -22.81 -17.40 -18.45
CA GLN A 28 -22.18 -17.03 -19.72
C GLN A 28 -23.18 -16.63 -20.80
N GLY A 29 -24.43 -17.08 -20.70
CA GLY A 29 -25.50 -16.80 -21.65
C GLY A 29 -26.27 -15.52 -21.36
N GLU A 30 -27.31 -15.27 -22.15
CA GLU A 30 -28.26 -14.15 -21.97
C GLU A 30 -29.56 -14.58 -21.28
N GLU A 31 -29.66 -15.85 -20.90
CA GLU A 31 -30.82 -16.37 -20.17
C GLU A 31 -30.95 -15.66 -18.82
N PRO A 32 -32.16 -15.19 -18.45
CA PRO A 32 -32.39 -14.54 -17.17
C PRO A 32 -32.02 -15.47 -16.01
N VAL A 33 -31.15 -15.01 -15.12
CA VAL A 33 -30.77 -15.72 -13.89
C VAL A 33 -31.37 -15.03 -12.68
N THR A 34 -31.74 -15.81 -11.66
CA THR A 34 -32.20 -15.24 -10.40
C THR A 34 -31.02 -14.65 -9.62
N ALA A 35 -31.30 -13.69 -8.72
CA ALA A 35 -30.26 -13.12 -7.86
C ALA A 35 -29.61 -14.19 -6.95
N ALA A 36 -30.39 -15.18 -6.51
CA ALA A 36 -29.88 -16.30 -5.73
C ALA A 36 -28.92 -17.18 -6.54
N ASP A 37 -29.26 -17.52 -7.79
CA ASP A 37 -28.36 -18.29 -8.66
C ASP A 37 -27.10 -17.50 -9.02
N PHE A 38 -27.24 -16.19 -9.24
CA PHE A 38 -26.11 -15.30 -9.49
C PHE A 38 -25.12 -15.31 -8.32
N VAL A 39 -25.60 -15.19 -7.08
CA VAL A 39 -24.75 -15.26 -5.87
C VAL A 39 -24.19 -16.67 -5.65
N ARG A 40 -24.97 -17.73 -5.95
CA ARG A 40 -24.53 -19.13 -5.79
C ARG A 40 -23.40 -19.50 -6.75
N PHE A 41 -23.33 -18.88 -7.93
CA PHE A 41 -22.26 -19.09 -8.91
C PHE A 41 -20.86 -18.78 -8.37
N PHE A 42 -20.73 -17.88 -7.40
CA PHE A 42 -19.43 -17.50 -6.84
C PHE A 42 -18.97 -18.52 -5.80
N GLU A 43 -17.73 -18.99 -5.92
CA GLU A 43 -17.10 -19.89 -4.95
C GLU A 43 -16.73 -19.14 -3.67
N PRO A 44 -16.91 -19.75 -2.48
CA PRO A 44 -16.54 -19.12 -1.22
C PRO A 44 -15.03 -18.96 -1.09
N LEU A 45 -14.60 -17.78 -0.65
CA LEU A 45 -13.20 -17.47 -0.36
C LEU A 45 -12.85 -17.83 1.08
N SER A 46 -11.66 -18.39 1.29
CA SER A 46 -11.13 -18.62 2.63
C SER A 46 -10.49 -17.34 3.18
N LEU A 47 -10.88 -16.94 4.40
CA LEU A 47 -10.35 -15.73 5.03
C LEU A 47 -9.20 -16.02 6.02
N PRO A 48 -8.16 -15.17 6.06
CA PRO A 48 -8.00 -13.96 5.26
C PRO A 48 -7.66 -14.28 3.80
N TYR A 49 -8.09 -13.41 2.89
CA TYR A 49 -7.87 -13.55 1.46
C TYR A 49 -7.06 -12.38 0.93
N THR A 50 -6.09 -12.65 0.05
CA THR A 50 -5.30 -11.60 -0.61
C THR A 50 -5.34 -11.80 -2.12
N LEU A 51 -5.67 -10.73 -2.84
CA LEU A 51 -5.63 -10.68 -4.30
C LEU A 51 -4.63 -9.61 -4.75
N SER A 52 -3.57 -10.05 -5.42
CA SER A 52 -2.57 -9.16 -6.00
C SER A 52 -2.91 -8.77 -7.44
N ASP A 53 -2.51 -7.57 -7.85
CA ASP A 53 -2.68 -7.08 -9.22
C ASP A 53 -1.96 -7.92 -10.29
N THR A 54 -0.90 -8.65 -9.90
CA THR A 54 -0.18 -9.61 -10.76
C THR A 54 -1.09 -10.73 -11.23
N SER A 55 -2.01 -11.20 -10.38
CA SER A 55 -2.99 -12.24 -10.71
C SER A 55 -3.97 -11.79 -11.80
N LEU A 56 -4.17 -10.48 -11.96
CA LEU A 56 -5.09 -9.91 -12.96
C LEU A 56 -4.52 -9.87 -14.39
N ARG A 57 -3.23 -10.21 -14.56
CA ARG A 57 -2.56 -10.27 -15.87
C ARG A 57 -2.93 -11.50 -16.67
N THR A 58 -3.27 -12.58 -15.97
CA THR A 58 -3.62 -13.85 -16.60
C THR A 58 -5.08 -13.80 -17.04
N LYS A 59 -5.36 -14.28 -18.26
CA LYS A 59 -6.74 -14.43 -18.72
C LYS A 59 -7.48 -15.37 -17.75
N PRO A 60 -8.64 -14.96 -17.19
CA PRO A 60 -9.48 -15.85 -16.40
C PRO A 60 -9.95 -17.07 -17.20
N ALA A 61 -10.23 -18.18 -16.51
CA ALA A 61 -10.83 -19.35 -17.12
C ALA A 61 -12.22 -18.99 -17.70
N ASP A 62 -12.56 -19.52 -18.87
CA ASP A 62 -13.84 -19.18 -19.49
C ASP A 62 -15.04 -19.67 -18.65
N SER A 63 -14.88 -20.72 -17.83
CA SER A 63 -15.91 -21.28 -16.94
C SER A 63 -16.47 -20.30 -15.91
N ILE A 64 -15.66 -19.35 -15.44
CA ILE A 64 -16.04 -18.34 -14.43
C ILE A 64 -16.52 -17.03 -15.06
N THR A 65 -16.72 -17.00 -16.39
CA THR A 65 -17.16 -15.81 -17.12
C THR A 65 -18.63 -15.50 -16.83
N ILE A 66 -18.92 -14.21 -16.72
CA ILE A 66 -20.25 -13.66 -16.55
C ILE A 66 -20.56 -12.76 -17.75
N SER A 67 -21.72 -12.98 -18.39
CA SER A 67 -22.20 -12.17 -19.50
C SER A 67 -22.55 -10.75 -19.04
N LEU A 68 -22.51 -9.80 -19.98
CA LEU A 68 -22.91 -8.42 -19.68
C LEU A 68 -24.39 -8.34 -19.27
N ALA A 69 -25.26 -9.14 -19.91
CA ALA A 69 -26.69 -9.19 -19.60
C ALA A 69 -26.95 -9.62 -18.15
N ASN A 70 -26.27 -10.67 -17.67
CA ASN A 70 -26.40 -11.14 -16.30
C ASN A 70 -25.83 -10.15 -15.27
N ILE A 71 -24.75 -9.45 -15.61
CA ILE A 71 -24.22 -8.36 -14.80
C ILE A 71 -25.21 -7.18 -14.73
N GLN A 72 -25.84 -6.83 -15.86
CA GLN A 72 -26.84 -5.76 -15.97
C GLN A 72 -28.12 -6.05 -15.18
N ALA A 73 -28.53 -7.32 -15.12
CA ALA A 73 -29.68 -7.74 -14.33
C ALA A 73 -29.46 -7.57 -12.82
N MET A 74 -28.21 -7.56 -12.36
CA MET A 74 -27.86 -7.57 -10.93
C MET A 74 -27.35 -6.24 -10.40
N LEU A 75 -26.76 -5.40 -11.26
CA LEU A 75 -26.12 -4.16 -10.86
C LEU A 75 -26.79 -2.95 -11.54
N PRO A 76 -27.06 -1.86 -10.80
CA PRO A 76 -27.55 -0.62 -11.39
C PRO A 76 -26.60 -0.04 -12.45
N ASP A 77 -27.14 0.64 -13.46
CA ASP A 77 -26.35 1.26 -14.54
C ASP A 77 -25.26 2.22 -14.04
N SER A 78 -25.51 2.92 -12.93
CA SER A 78 -24.54 3.81 -12.30
C SER A 78 -23.30 3.07 -11.78
N VAL A 79 -23.48 1.83 -11.32
CA VAL A 79 -22.41 0.93 -10.85
C VAL A 79 -21.66 0.36 -12.05
N LEU A 80 -22.39 -0.10 -13.07
CA LEU A 80 -21.79 -0.63 -14.30
C LEU A 80 -20.86 0.36 -14.98
N LYS A 81 -21.23 1.64 -15.01
CA LYS A 81 -20.37 2.70 -15.57
C LYS A 81 -19.02 2.82 -14.85
N LYS A 82 -18.94 2.48 -13.56
CA LYS A 82 -17.71 2.51 -12.77
C LYS A 82 -16.84 1.28 -13.01
N ILE A 83 -17.46 0.09 -13.04
CA ILE A 83 -16.72 -1.17 -13.15
C ILE A 83 -16.47 -1.63 -14.58
N ARG A 84 -16.99 -0.92 -15.59
CA ARG A 84 -16.79 -1.24 -17.00
C ARG A 84 -15.53 -0.56 -17.54
N LEU A 85 -14.55 -1.37 -17.92
CA LEU A 85 -13.37 -0.95 -18.68
C LEU A 85 -13.79 -0.28 -19.99
N LYS A 86 -13.13 0.83 -20.32
CA LYS A 86 -13.32 1.54 -21.59
C LYS A 86 -12.81 0.69 -22.76
N GLY A 87 -13.58 0.64 -23.86
CA GLY A 87 -13.26 -0.14 -25.06
C GLY A 87 -14.16 -1.38 -25.25
N SER A 88 -14.13 -1.96 -26.45
CA SER A 88 -14.97 -3.10 -26.82
C SER A 88 -14.31 -4.43 -26.39
N GLY A 89 -14.90 -5.11 -25.40
CA GLY A 89 -14.65 -6.54 -25.19
C GLY A 89 -14.18 -7.01 -23.81
N GLY A 90 -14.36 -6.23 -22.74
CA GLY A 90 -14.07 -6.72 -21.38
C GLY A 90 -15.12 -7.74 -20.92
N ARG A 91 -14.70 -8.98 -20.62
CA ARG A 91 -15.54 -10.01 -19.98
C ARG A 91 -15.50 -9.85 -18.47
N PHE A 92 -16.64 -10.01 -17.82
CA PHE A 92 -16.71 -10.11 -16.36
C PHE A 92 -16.41 -11.54 -15.94
N TYR A 93 -15.86 -11.73 -14.75
CA TYR A 93 -15.59 -13.04 -14.19
C TYR A 93 -15.77 -13.06 -12.67
N ALA A 94 -16.22 -14.19 -12.16
CA ALA A 94 -16.37 -14.44 -10.73
C ALA A 94 -15.01 -14.77 -10.11
N ILE A 95 -14.54 -13.94 -9.16
CA ILE A 95 -13.33 -14.25 -8.39
C ILE A 95 -13.69 -15.09 -7.16
N GLY A 96 -14.80 -14.77 -6.52
CA GLY A 96 -15.33 -15.52 -5.38
C GLY A 96 -16.25 -14.66 -4.52
N LYS A 97 -16.76 -15.25 -3.44
CA LYS A 97 -17.64 -14.58 -2.48
C LYS A 97 -17.16 -14.72 -1.04
N VAL A 98 -17.56 -13.77 -0.22
CA VAL A 98 -17.43 -13.82 1.24
C VAL A 98 -18.81 -13.65 1.83
N VAL A 99 -19.24 -14.57 2.69
CA VAL A 99 -20.56 -14.53 3.33
C VAL A 99 -20.36 -14.14 4.79
N VAL A 100 -21.02 -13.06 5.22
CA VAL A 100 -21.05 -12.67 6.63
C VAL A 100 -22.15 -13.49 7.32
N PRO A 101 -21.85 -14.19 8.43
CA PRO A 101 -22.87 -14.88 9.20
C PRO A 101 -23.98 -13.93 9.61
N GLU A 102 -25.22 -14.26 9.27
CA GLU A 102 -26.38 -13.39 9.53
C GLU A 102 -26.22 -11.96 9.00
N GLY A 103 -25.51 -11.78 7.89
CA GLY A 103 -25.31 -10.47 7.26
C GLY A 103 -25.31 -10.53 5.74
N GLU A 104 -24.62 -9.55 5.15
CA GLU A 104 -24.44 -9.38 3.72
C GLU A 104 -23.50 -10.44 3.10
N THR A 105 -23.54 -10.50 1.77
CA THR A 105 -22.58 -11.25 0.96
C THR A 105 -21.77 -10.29 0.10
N TYR A 106 -20.46 -10.46 0.09
CA TYR A 106 -19.55 -9.71 -0.78
C TYR A 106 -19.16 -10.56 -1.98
N LEU A 107 -19.41 -10.05 -3.19
CA LEU A 107 -18.99 -10.67 -4.43
C LEU A 107 -17.79 -9.92 -5.00
N LEU A 108 -16.70 -10.65 -5.26
CA LEU A 108 -15.54 -10.11 -5.96
C LEU A 108 -15.75 -10.35 -7.46
N ILE A 109 -16.00 -9.26 -8.19
CA ILE A 109 -16.23 -9.28 -9.63
C ILE A 109 -15.02 -8.68 -10.31
N GLY A 110 -14.40 -9.46 -11.18
CA GLY A 110 -13.32 -9.00 -12.03
C GLY A 110 -13.82 -8.63 -13.42
N GLN A 111 -13.12 -7.71 -14.09
CA GLN A 111 -13.21 -7.52 -15.52
C GLN A 111 -11.82 -7.47 -16.14
N HIS A 112 -11.65 -8.09 -17.30
CA HIS A 112 -10.36 -8.18 -17.98
C HIS A 112 -10.51 -7.95 -19.49
N ASN A 113 -9.59 -7.18 -20.06
CA ASN A 113 -9.32 -7.12 -21.48
C ASN A 113 -7.79 -7.11 -21.73
N ARG A 114 -7.35 -7.09 -22.99
CA ARG A 114 -5.92 -7.15 -23.33
C ARG A 114 -5.06 -6.01 -22.76
N ALA A 115 -5.66 -4.86 -22.43
CA ALA A 115 -4.96 -3.64 -22.02
C ALA A 115 -5.15 -3.28 -20.54
N ALA A 116 -6.24 -3.75 -19.92
CA ALA A 116 -6.69 -3.32 -18.61
C ALA A 116 -7.42 -4.46 -17.88
N ALA A 117 -7.39 -4.38 -16.55
CA ALA A 117 -8.15 -5.25 -15.68
C ALA A 117 -8.68 -4.42 -14.50
N LEU A 118 -9.80 -4.84 -13.93
CA LEU A 118 -10.39 -4.21 -12.76
C LEU A 118 -10.96 -5.30 -11.84
N VAL A 119 -10.93 -5.05 -10.54
CA VAL A 119 -11.65 -5.85 -9.54
C VAL A 119 -12.48 -4.91 -8.69
N ALA A 120 -13.73 -5.29 -8.47
CA ALA A 120 -14.62 -4.63 -7.55
C ALA A 120 -15.19 -5.61 -6.51
N VAL A 121 -15.51 -5.09 -5.34
CA VAL A 121 -16.23 -5.80 -4.29
C VAL A 121 -17.64 -5.22 -4.22
N CYS A 122 -18.64 -6.02 -4.59
CA CYS A 122 -20.05 -5.65 -4.53
C CYS A 122 -20.68 -6.27 -3.27
N ALA A 123 -21.30 -5.46 -2.42
CA ALA A 123 -22.07 -5.93 -1.28
C ALA A 123 -23.53 -6.21 -1.69
N PHE A 124 -24.07 -7.34 -1.24
CA PHE A 124 -25.44 -7.79 -1.46
C PHE A 124 -26.13 -8.10 -0.13
N SER A 125 -27.40 -7.70 0.02
CA SER A 125 -28.20 -8.02 1.21
C SER A 125 -28.43 -9.53 1.34
N LYS A 126 -28.99 -9.96 2.47
CA LYS A 126 -29.44 -11.35 2.69
C LYS A 126 -30.39 -11.87 1.60
N GLU A 127 -31.18 -10.97 1.03
CA GLU A 127 -32.12 -11.24 -0.06
C GLU A 127 -31.48 -11.15 -1.46
N ASN A 128 -30.14 -11.12 -1.53
CA ASN A 128 -29.35 -11.00 -2.76
C ASN A 128 -29.62 -9.71 -3.54
N LYS A 129 -29.93 -8.60 -2.86
CA LYS A 129 -30.07 -7.28 -3.50
C LYS A 129 -28.76 -6.50 -3.43
N PHE A 130 -28.33 -5.92 -4.55
CA PHE A 130 -27.15 -5.06 -4.57
C PHE A 130 -27.30 -3.87 -3.61
N MET A 131 -26.24 -3.57 -2.85
CA MET A 131 -26.20 -2.46 -1.90
C MET A 131 -25.09 -1.45 -2.20
N ALA A 132 -23.85 -1.92 -2.38
CA ALA A 132 -22.70 -1.03 -2.52
C ALA A 132 -21.58 -1.60 -3.37
N LEU A 133 -20.72 -0.70 -3.85
CA LEU A 133 -19.55 -0.97 -4.66
C LEU A 133 -18.28 -0.42 -3.99
N LEU A 134 -17.24 -1.24 -3.88
CA LEU A 134 -15.86 -0.82 -3.64
C LEU A 134 -15.01 -1.14 -4.87
N GLU A 135 -14.41 -0.13 -5.49
CA GLU A 135 -13.42 -0.31 -6.57
C GLU A 135 -12.08 -0.71 -5.93
N ALA A 136 -11.69 -1.98 -6.03
CA ALA A 136 -10.59 -2.53 -5.25
C ALA A 136 -9.24 -2.48 -5.99
N LEU A 137 -9.18 -2.93 -7.24
CA LEU A 137 -7.95 -2.98 -8.03
C LEU A 137 -8.20 -2.51 -9.45
N SER A 138 -7.21 -1.85 -10.06
CA SER A 138 -7.26 -1.47 -11.47
C SER A 138 -5.89 -1.52 -12.15
N LEU A 139 -5.88 -1.89 -13.43
CA LEU A 139 -4.74 -1.86 -14.33
C LEU A 139 -5.07 -1.03 -15.58
N PRO A 140 -4.10 -0.30 -16.16
CA PRO A 140 -2.67 -0.31 -15.83
C PRO A 140 -2.34 0.50 -14.58
N ARG A 141 -1.43 -0.02 -13.77
CA ARG A 141 -0.85 0.68 -12.61
C ARG A 141 0.23 1.67 -13.05
N LYS A 142 0.53 2.68 -12.21
CA LYS A 142 1.74 3.50 -12.38
C LYS A 142 2.99 2.61 -12.33
N LYS A 143 4.00 2.94 -13.13
CA LYS A 143 5.30 2.24 -13.13
C LYS A 143 5.83 2.22 -11.68
N ASP A 144 6.34 1.06 -11.25
CA ASP A 144 6.93 0.81 -9.92
C ASP A 144 5.98 0.77 -8.70
N ILE A 145 4.66 0.86 -8.92
CA ILE A 145 3.65 0.60 -7.88
C ILE A 145 3.04 -0.77 -8.10
N SER A 146 2.90 -1.54 -7.03
CA SER A 146 2.09 -2.76 -6.97
C SER A 146 0.89 -2.55 -6.06
N GLN A 147 -0.22 -3.24 -6.35
CA GLN A 147 -1.47 -3.13 -5.61
C GLN A 147 -1.97 -4.50 -5.16
N SER A 148 -2.61 -4.56 -4.00
CA SER A 148 -3.32 -5.75 -3.55
C SER A 148 -4.56 -5.38 -2.72
N LEU A 149 -5.58 -6.24 -2.82
CA LEU A 149 -6.73 -6.25 -1.94
C LEU A 149 -6.49 -7.32 -0.89
N HIS A 150 -6.63 -6.97 0.38
CA HIS A 150 -6.63 -7.90 1.50
C HIS A 150 -7.97 -7.84 2.23
N ILE A 151 -8.59 -9.00 2.42
CA ILE A 151 -9.84 -9.16 3.17
C ILE A 151 -9.51 -9.95 4.42
N ASP A 152 -9.67 -9.35 5.59
CA ASP A 152 -9.37 -10.01 6.86
C ASP A 152 -10.56 -10.83 7.38
N ARG A 153 -10.37 -11.55 8.50
CA ARG A 153 -11.42 -12.36 9.14
C ARG A 153 -12.53 -11.55 9.81
N ARG A 154 -12.37 -10.22 9.89
CA ARG A 154 -13.37 -9.27 10.40
C ARG A 154 -14.07 -8.55 9.26
N PHE A 155 -13.90 -9.02 8.02
CA PHE A 155 -14.51 -8.45 6.82
C PHE A 155 -14.07 -7.01 6.53
N LEU A 156 -12.85 -6.63 6.94
CA LEU A 156 -12.24 -5.38 6.54
C LEU A 156 -11.52 -5.53 5.20
N PHE A 157 -11.69 -4.53 4.33
CA PHE A 157 -11.11 -4.49 3.00
C PHE A 157 -9.94 -3.50 2.98
N SER A 158 -8.73 -4.03 2.97
CA SER A 158 -7.51 -3.23 2.89
C SER A 158 -7.00 -3.16 1.45
N LEU A 159 -6.96 -1.95 0.88
CA LEU A 159 -6.31 -1.67 -0.39
C LEU A 159 -4.87 -1.23 -0.12
N ILE A 160 -3.92 -2.09 -0.44
CA ILE A 160 -2.50 -1.89 -0.14
C ILE A 160 -1.77 -1.54 -1.43
N ARG A 161 -1.00 -0.46 -1.40
CA ARG A 161 -0.14 0.01 -2.49
C ARG A 161 1.30 -0.03 -2.02
N GLN A 162 2.18 -0.67 -2.78
CA GLN A 162 3.60 -0.71 -2.47
C GLN A 162 4.41 -0.15 -3.64
N LYS A 163 5.29 0.82 -3.35
CA LYS A 163 6.20 1.43 -4.31
C LYS A 163 7.62 0.97 -4.00
N LYS A 164 8.31 0.43 -5.00
CA LYS A 164 9.74 0.15 -4.90
C LYS A 164 10.54 1.41 -5.27
N ASN A 165 11.28 1.92 -4.31
CA ASN A 165 12.16 3.07 -4.51
C ASN A 165 13.42 2.68 -5.29
N THR A 166 14.11 3.67 -5.85
CA THR A 166 15.35 3.48 -6.61
C THR A 166 16.50 2.92 -5.76
N ASP A 167 16.47 3.15 -4.44
CA ASP A 167 17.41 2.61 -3.46
C ASP A 167 17.07 1.16 -3.02
N GLY A 168 15.99 0.58 -3.55
CA GLY A 168 15.53 -0.76 -3.23
C GLY A 168 14.59 -0.86 -2.02
N THR A 169 14.36 0.23 -1.28
CA THR A 169 13.39 0.26 -0.18
C THR A 169 11.95 0.23 -0.70
N LEU A 170 11.01 -0.19 0.16
CA LEU A 170 9.58 -0.24 -0.14
C LEU A 170 8.86 0.81 0.68
N ASN A 171 8.07 1.64 0.01
CA ASN A 171 7.08 2.48 0.67
C ASN A 171 5.71 1.82 0.52
N GLU A 172 4.92 1.85 1.57
CA GLU A 172 3.57 1.32 1.60
C GLU A 172 2.57 2.45 1.85
N GLY A 173 1.44 2.38 1.17
CA GLY A 173 0.25 3.15 1.50
C GLY A 173 -0.94 2.21 1.58
N LYS A 174 -1.86 2.49 2.49
CA LYS A 174 -2.94 1.56 2.84
C LYS A 174 -4.24 2.31 3.09
N GLU A 175 -5.33 1.86 2.48
CA GLU A 175 -6.68 2.34 2.77
C GLU A 175 -7.51 1.17 3.27
N VAL A 176 -8.21 1.33 4.39
CA VAL A 176 -9.04 0.28 4.98
C VAL A 176 -10.49 0.71 4.98
N TYR A 177 -11.33 -0.12 4.38
CA TYR A 177 -12.77 0.09 4.27
C TYR A 177 -13.53 -0.97 5.08
N VAL A 178 -14.64 -0.54 5.67
CA VAL A 178 -15.67 -1.40 6.25
C VAL A 178 -16.98 -1.14 5.53
N PHE A 179 -17.79 -2.18 5.33
CA PHE A 179 -19.13 -1.98 4.82
C PHE A 179 -20.07 -1.48 5.95
N ASN A 180 -20.83 -0.44 5.66
CA ASN A 180 -21.86 0.11 6.56
C ASN A 180 -23.23 -0.22 5.96
N GLU A 181 -23.92 -1.18 6.59
CA GLU A 181 -25.24 -1.64 6.14
C GLU A 181 -26.29 -0.53 6.18
N ALA A 182 -26.34 0.24 7.26
CA ALA A 182 -27.32 1.33 7.43
C ALA A 182 -27.16 2.43 6.36
N ALA A 183 -25.93 2.71 5.95
CA ALA A 183 -25.62 3.69 4.91
C ALA A 183 -25.52 3.08 3.50
N ALA A 184 -25.72 1.76 3.35
CA ALA A 184 -25.50 0.98 2.12
C ALA A 184 -24.23 1.42 1.37
N SER A 185 -23.11 1.58 2.08
CA SER A 185 -21.87 2.11 1.51
C SER A 185 -20.62 1.62 2.23
N TYR A 186 -19.49 1.61 1.53
CA TYR A 186 -18.19 1.36 2.13
C TYR A 186 -17.65 2.65 2.77
N THR A 187 -17.28 2.56 4.04
CA THR A 187 -16.73 3.67 4.83
C THR A 187 -15.22 3.47 4.96
N LEU A 188 -14.44 4.49 4.56
CA LEU A 188 -13.00 4.54 4.82
C LEU A 188 -12.77 4.79 6.32
N ILE A 189 -12.14 3.84 7.00
CA ILE A 189 -11.86 3.92 8.45
C ILE A 189 -10.38 4.16 8.77
N MET A 190 -9.49 3.94 7.80
CA MET A 190 -8.06 4.16 7.97
C MET A 190 -7.42 4.51 6.63
N THR A 191 -6.51 5.49 6.63
CA THR A 191 -5.70 5.83 5.47
C THR A 191 -4.26 6.13 5.90
N GLU A 192 -3.33 5.44 5.26
CA GLU A 192 -1.89 5.67 5.31
C GLU A 192 -1.46 6.08 3.91
N ALA A 193 -0.93 7.30 3.79
CA ALA A 193 -0.49 7.81 2.51
C ALA A 193 0.70 6.97 2.00
N LEU A 194 0.73 6.72 0.69
CA LEU A 194 1.93 6.17 0.05
C LEU A 194 2.98 7.28 0.03
N GLU A 195 3.79 7.35 1.10
CA GLU A 195 4.84 8.35 1.20
C GLU A 195 5.82 8.18 0.03
N GLU A 196 6.17 9.27 -0.64
CA GLU A 196 7.35 9.28 -1.49
C GLU A 196 8.51 9.65 -0.58
N LYS A 197 9.54 8.81 -0.49
CA LYS A 197 10.77 9.22 0.20
C LYS A 197 11.17 10.56 -0.39
N PRO A 198 11.29 11.65 0.40
CA PRO A 198 11.67 12.93 -0.15
C PRO A 198 13.02 12.76 -0.86
N THR A 199 13.03 13.02 -2.17
CA THR A 199 14.24 12.91 -3.00
C THR A 199 15.28 13.97 -2.66
N GLU A 200 14.88 14.98 -1.88
CA GLU A 200 15.70 16.11 -1.50
C GLU A 200 15.66 16.33 0.01
N LEU A 201 16.85 16.41 0.61
CA LEU A 201 17.03 16.75 2.00
C LEU A 201 16.73 18.25 2.21
N ILE A 202 15.71 18.54 3.02
CA ILE A 202 15.33 19.90 3.39
C ILE A 202 16.21 20.38 4.54
N ASN A 203 16.80 21.56 4.39
CA ASN A 203 17.58 22.21 5.42
C ASN A 203 16.74 23.29 6.14
N PRO A 204 16.32 23.09 7.39
CA PRO A 204 15.40 24.01 8.09
C PRO A 204 16.04 25.35 8.49
N ILE A 205 17.37 25.49 8.33
CA ILE A 205 18.11 26.73 8.65
C ILE A 205 18.75 27.36 7.41
N ASP A 206 18.32 26.96 6.21
CA ASP A 206 18.90 27.44 4.95
C ASP A 206 18.79 28.95 4.76
N THR A 207 17.71 29.55 5.26
CA THR A 207 17.42 30.99 5.24
C THR A 207 18.27 31.83 6.20
N LEU A 208 18.97 31.21 7.16
CA LEU A 208 19.77 31.96 8.14
C LEU A 208 21.06 32.52 7.51
N PRO A 209 21.63 33.60 8.07
CA PRO A 209 22.86 34.22 7.56
C PRO A 209 24.08 33.29 7.54
N ILE A 210 24.98 33.53 6.55
CA ILE A 210 26.23 32.79 6.31
C ILE A 210 27.44 33.72 6.18
N THR A 211 27.56 34.68 7.09
CA THR A 211 28.63 35.69 7.08
C THR A 211 29.94 35.15 7.66
N HIS A 212 29.88 34.22 8.61
CA HIS A 212 31.08 33.62 9.19
C HIS A 212 31.81 32.71 8.18
N ARG A 213 33.15 32.67 8.23
CA ARG A 213 33.98 31.88 7.28
C ARG A 213 33.61 30.39 7.26
N ASN A 214 33.27 29.84 8.42
CA ASN A 214 32.87 28.44 8.62
C ASN A 214 31.36 28.20 8.44
N ALA A 215 30.57 29.24 8.11
CA ALA A 215 29.16 29.07 7.82
C ALA A 215 28.95 28.54 6.39
N GLY A 216 28.02 27.62 6.22
CA GLY A 216 27.68 27.01 4.95
C GLY A 216 27.14 25.59 5.13
N ASP A 217 26.83 24.97 3.99
CA ASP A 217 26.38 23.59 3.95
C ASP A 217 27.55 22.67 3.63
N TYR A 218 27.71 21.62 4.40
CA TYR A 218 28.72 20.60 4.24
C TYR A 218 28.02 19.27 3.99
N ILE A 219 28.41 18.56 2.94
CA ILE A 219 27.71 17.36 2.47
C ILE A 219 28.65 16.15 2.44
N ASN A 220 28.06 14.97 2.58
CA ASN A 220 28.71 13.68 2.34
C ASN A 220 27.72 12.75 1.64
N GLY A 221 27.65 12.84 0.31
CA GLY A 221 26.57 12.22 -0.47
C GLY A 221 25.30 13.08 -0.51
N LYS A 222 24.18 12.51 -0.98
CA LYS A 222 22.94 13.24 -1.24
C LYS A 222 22.08 13.46 0.01
N MET A 223 22.09 12.50 0.94
CA MET A 223 21.22 12.46 2.12
C MET A 223 22.00 12.70 3.43
N ASN A 224 23.17 13.35 3.37
CA ASN A 224 23.91 13.73 4.57
C ASN A 224 24.34 15.19 4.48
N LEU A 225 23.92 15.97 5.47
CA LEU A 225 24.13 17.41 5.56
C LEU A 225 24.55 17.82 6.97
N VAL A 226 25.57 18.65 7.05
CA VAL A 226 25.88 19.50 8.19
C VAL A 226 25.72 20.94 7.72
N SER A 227 24.62 21.56 8.12
CA SER A 227 24.39 22.98 7.87
C SER A 227 24.87 23.79 9.05
N VAL A 228 25.72 24.77 8.79
CA VAL A 228 26.25 25.71 9.78
C VAL A 228 25.85 27.12 9.36
N ARG A 229 25.32 27.87 10.31
CA ARG A 229 24.83 29.24 10.14
C ARG A 229 25.37 30.12 11.24
N ASP A 230 25.29 31.42 11.03
CA ASP A 230 25.67 32.38 12.05
C ASP A 230 24.80 32.15 13.31
N GLY A 231 25.44 32.19 14.47
CA GLY A 231 24.74 32.15 15.75
C GLY A 231 24.08 33.49 16.06
N ARG A 232 23.18 33.50 17.05
CA ARG A 232 22.61 34.75 17.59
C ARG A 232 23.67 35.68 18.17
N LYS A 233 24.83 35.15 18.53
CA LYS A 233 25.98 35.86 19.08
C LYS A 233 27.27 35.36 18.38
N PRO A 234 28.34 36.18 18.33
CA PRO A 234 29.60 35.80 17.67
C PRO A 234 30.32 34.60 18.31
N ASP A 235 30.00 34.27 19.56
CA ASP A 235 30.59 33.18 20.33
C ASP A 235 30.04 31.78 19.98
N ARG A 236 29.07 31.69 19.06
CA ARG A 236 28.39 30.44 18.72
C ARG A 236 27.96 30.36 17.25
N ILE A 237 27.60 29.17 16.83
CA ILE A 237 26.97 28.86 15.55
C ILE A 237 25.60 28.24 15.76
N SER A 238 24.70 28.43 14.80
CA SER A 238 23.49 27.62 14.68
C SER A 238 23.77 26.46 13.73
N PHE A 239 23.33 25.24 14.06
CA PHE A 239 23.58 24.08 13.21
C PHE A 239 22.34 23.20 13.03
N PHE A 240 22.36 22.47 11.90
CA PHE A 240 21.48 21.34 11.62
C PHE A 240 22.32 20.21 11.04
N VAL A 241 22.25 19.04 11.64
CA VAL A 241 22.88 17.81 11.14
C VAL A 241 21.77 16.84 10.77
N HIS A 242 21.85 16.30 9.57
CA HIS A 242 21.06 15.16 9.12
C HIS A 242 22.00 14.14 8.48
N PHE A 243 21.83 12.88 8.82
CA PHE A 243 22.50 11.80 8.12
C PHE A 243 21.58 10.61 7.89
N GLU A 244 21.82 9.94 6.77
CA GLU A 244 21.29 8.65 6.38
C GLU A 244 22.48 7.72 6.09
N LYS A 245 22.67 6.71 6.94
CA LYS A 245 23.66 5.64 6.81
C LYS A 245 22.95 4.30 6.56
N LYS A 246 23.69 3.30 6.10
CA LYS A 246 23.20 1.93 5.90
C LYS A 246 21.88 1.87 5.08
N ASN A 247 21.82 2.57 3.94
CA ASN A 247 20.65 2.62 3.04
C ASN A 247 19.32 2.96 3.73
N GLY A 248 19.30 3.94 4.63
CA GLY A 248 18.07 4.40 5.27
C GLY A 248 17.68 3.68 6.55
N SER A 249 18.35 2.59 6.89
CA SER A 249 18.12 1.90 8.18
C SER A 249 18.69 2.66 9.39
N CYS A 250 19.44 3.74 9.15
CA CYS A 250 20.14 4.49 10.17
C CYS A 250 20.05 5.99 9.87
N ILE A 251 19.06 6.65 10.46
CA ILE A 251 18.77 8.08 10.28
C ILE A 251 18.97 8.79 11.61
N GLY A 252 19.60 9.96 11.60
CA GLY A 252 19.73 10.80 12.77
C GLY A 252 19.70 12.28 12.40
N GLU A 253 19.03 13.05 13.25
CA GLU A 253 18.92 14.50 13.11
C GLU A 253 19.23 15.20 14.43
N LEU A 254 19.97 16.31 14.35
CA LEU A 254 20.22 17.17 15.50
C LEU A 254 20.33 18.63 15.06
N LYS A 255 19.62 19.51 15.77
CA LYS A 255 19.71 20.96 15.59
C LYS A 255 19.98 21.65 16.92
N GLY A 256 20.71 22.74 16.89
CA GLY A 256 21.00 23.50 18.10
C GLY A 256 22.02 24.61 17.90
N GLU A 257 22.53 25.13 19.01
CA GLU A 257 23.64 26.09 19.05
C GLU A 257 24.91 25.39 19.55
N ALA A 258 26.02 25.55 18.84
CA ALA A 258 27.33 25.09 19.28
C ALA A 258 28.24 26.28 19.56
N PHE A 259 28.97 26.23 20.67
CA PHE A 259 29.80 27.32 21.16
C PHE A 259 31.23 27.16 20.66
N TRP A 260 31.84 28.25 20.21
CA TRP A 260 33.26 28.25 19.82
C TRP A 260 34.15 27.99 21.04
N LYS A 261 34.98 26.95 20.95
CA LYS A 261 36.08 26.67 21.89
C LYS A 261 37.41 27.15 21.35
N SER A 262 37.54 27.23 20.02
CA SER A 262 38.65 27.83 19.30
C SER A 262 38.19 28.26 17.90
N PRO A 263 39.00 28.98 17.10
CA PRO A 263 38.61 29.42 15.75
C PRO A 263 38.20 28.30 14.77
N ARG A 264 38.50 27.04 15.10
CA ARG A 264 38.21 25.86 14.28
C ARG A 264 37.46 24.77 15.05
N LEU A 265 37.06 25.01 16.29
CA LEU A 265 36.37 24.03 17.12
C LEU A 265 35.12 24.66 17.73
N ALA A 266 33.95 24.14 17.38
CA ALA A 266 32.71 24.43 18.09
C ALA A 266 32.19 23.17 18.78
N GLU A 267 31.48 23.34 19.90
CA GLU A 267 30.94 22.24 20.68
C GLU A 267 29.49 22.51 21.08
N TYR A 268 28.63 21.54 20.80
CA TYR A 268 27.28 21.46 21.32
C TYR A 268 27.26 20.62 22.60
N ARG A 269 26.65 21.17 23.64
CA ARG A 269 26.31 20.50 24.90
C ARG A 269 25.05 21.14 25.44
N GLN A 270 24.15 20.33 25.97
CA GLN A 270 22.93 20.80 26.64
C GLN A 270 22.94 20.33 28.10
N ASP A 271 22.53 21.20 29.02
CA ASP A 271 22.46 20.86 30.43
C ASP A 271 21.50 19.69 30.66
N GLY A 272 21.95 18.68 31.42
CA GLY A 272 21.20 17.45 31.65
C GLY A 272 21.24 16.41 30.51
N ASP A 273 21.84 16.73 29.36
CA ASP A 273 22.05 15.78 28.26
C ASP A 273 23.53 15.35 28.22
N PRO A 274 23.86 14.04 28.33
CA PRO A 274 25.24 13.57 28.24
C PRO A 274 25.83 13.70 26.82
N CYS A 275 25.02 13.98 25.80
CA CYS A 275 25.45 14.15 24.42
C CYS A 275 26.35 15.38 24.26
N VAL A 276 27.54 15.16 23.69
CA VAL A 276 28.45 16.21 23.23
C VAL A 276 28.72 15.99 21.75
N LEU A 277 28.53 17.04 20.94
CA LEU A 277 28.86 17.01 19.52
C LEU A 277 29.89 18.10 19.20
N GLN A 278 31.03 17.67 18.67
CA GLN A 278 32.13 18.55 18.30
C GLN A 278 32.19 18.75 16.79
N PHE A 279 32.39 20.00 16.39
CA PHE A 279 32.56 20.45 15.01
C PHE A 279 33.99 20.92 14.82
N GLN A 280 34.79 20.13 14.13
CA GLN A 280 36.19 20.43 13.82
C GLN A 280 36.29 20.93 12.37
N PHE A 281 36.49 22.24 12.22
CA PHE A 281 36.56 22.89 10.91
C PHE A 281 37.98 22.88 10.36
N SER A 282 38.11 22.52 9.09
CA SER A 282 39.34 22.64 8.31
C SER A 282 39.05 23.29 6.96
N ALA A 283 40.03 23.34 6.06
CA ALA A 283 39.89 24.03 4.78
C ALA A 283 38.80 23.40 3.89
N GLY A 284 37.58 23.94 4.01
CA GLY A 284 36.42 23.46 3.24
C GLY A 284 35.79 22.18 3.76
N THR A 285 36.11 21.74 4.97
CA THR A 285 35.57 20.51 5.57
C THR A 285 35.16 20.75 7.02
N VAL A 286 34.15 20.03 7.47
CA VAL A 286 33.82 19.89 8.90
C VAL A 286 33.82 18.41 9.25
N MET A 287 34.53 18.07 10.33
CA MET A 287 34.49 16.74 10.94
C MET A 287 33.61 16.79 12.18
N LEU A 288 32.64 15.89 12.24
CA LEU A 288 31.83 15.67 13.43
C LEU A 288 32.42 14.55 14.28
N ARG A 289 32.41 14.77 15.60
CA ARG A 289 32.68 13.73 16.59
C ARG A 289 31.66 13.82 17.70
N GLU A 290 30.94 12.74 17.94
CA GLU A 290 30.00 12.64 19.06
C GLU A 290 30.62 11.93 20.27
N GLN A 291 30.10 12.27 21.45
CA GLN A 291 30.33 11.53 22.68
C GLN A 291 28.98 11.36 23.39
N ARG A 292 28.61 10.11 23.69
CA ARG A 292 27.39 9.76 24.44
C ARG A 292 26.08 10.32 23.86
N CYS A 293 26.00 10.46 22.54
CA CYS A 293 24.79 10.92 21.83
C CYS A 293 23.82 9.80 21.46
N GLY A 294 23.96 8.60 22.03
CA GLY A 294 23.17 7.41 21.69
C GLY A 294 21.65 7.54 21.94
N SER A 295 21.19 8.55 22.69
CA SER A 295 19.76 8.86 22.85
C SER A 295 19.15 9.60 21.65
N ARG A 296 19.98 10.17 20.77
CA ARG A 296 19.56 11.00 19.62
C ARG A 296 19.54 10.21 18.30
N ARG A 297 19.80 8.90 18.36
CA ARG A 297 20.04 8.02 17.19
C ARG A 297 19.97 6.54 17.61
N GLY A 298 19.87 5.62 16.66
CA GLY A 298 20.01 4.17 16.95
C GLY A 298 21.42 3.78 17.46
N PRO A 299 21.60 2.63 18.13
CA PRO A 299 22.86 2.22 18.77
C PRO A 299 24.08 2.21 17.84
N ASP A 300 23.89 1.87 16.55
CA ASP A 300 24.96 1.82 15.54
C ASP A 300 25.11 3.09 14.68
N CYS A 301 24.46 4.19 15.06
CA CYS A 301 24.23 5.32 14.16
C CYS A 301 25.05 6.59 14.44
N LEU A 302 26.37 6.50 14.68
CA LEU A 302 27.18 7.65 15.11
C LEU A 302 27.03 8.90 14.20
N PHE A 303 26.95 10.11 14.76
CA PHE A 303 27.09 11.37 14.03
C PHE A 303 28.47 11.55 13.38
N ASP A 304 29.46 10.75 13.79
CA ASP A 304 30.83 10.80 13.31
C ASP A 304 30.92 10.76 11.78
N GLY A 305 31.72 11.66 11.23
CA GLY A 305 31.94 11.75 9.80
C GLY A 305 32.70 13.00 9.37
N SER A 306 33.12 13.01 8.12
CA SER A 306 33.75 14.15 7.45
C SER A 306 32.84 14.63 6.32
N PHE A 307 32.62 15.93 6.25
CA PHE A 307 31.68 16.56 5.33
C PHE A 307 32.36 17.70 4.58
N VAL A 308 32.22 17.72 3.26
CA VAL A 308 32.88 18.71 2.39
C VAL A 308 31.92 19.84 2.09
N ARG A 309 32.41 21.08 2.14
CA ARG A 309 31.61 22.28 1.86
C ARG A 309 31.01 22.18 0.45
N LYS A 310 29.68 22.26 0.38
CA LYS A 310 28.91 22.28 -0.85
C LYS A 310 29.33 23.50 -1.67
N LYS A 311 29.77 23.28 -2.91
CA LYS A 311 30.09 24.36 -3.84
C LYS A 311 28.79 25.10 -4.18
N LYS A 312 28.80 26.43 -4.12
CA LYS A 312 27.69 27.23 -4.64
C LYS A 312 27.55 26.96 -6.14
N PRO A 313 26.33 26.73 -6.68
CA PRO A 313 26.16 26.67 -8.12
C PRO A 313 26.65 27.98 -8.73
N ARG A 314 27.53 27.90 -9.74
CA ARG A 314 27.93 29.07 -10.52
C ARG A 314 26.67 29.63 -11.17
N ASN A 315 26.28 30.86 -10.84
CA ASN A 315 25.27 31.58 -11.61
C ASN A 315 25.71 31.56 -13.07
N LYS A 316 24.95 30.86 -13.93
CA LYS A 316 25.06 31.09 -15.38
C LYS A 316 24.71 32.56 -15.58
N LYS A 317 25.69 33.37 -16.01
CA LYS A 317 25.40 34.70 -16.53
C LYS A 317 24.34 34.49 -17.62
N LYS A 318 23.16 35.09 -17.45
CA LYS A 318 22.20 35.23 -18.54
C LYS A 318 22.90 36.08 -19.60
N GLY A 319 23.27 35.44 -20.70
CA GLY A 319 23.64 36.12 -21.95
C GLY A 319 22.39 36.38 -22.76
#